data_AF-A0A970T035-F1
#
_entry.id   AF-A0A970T035-F1
#
_cell.length_a   1.000
_cell.length_b   1.000
_cell.length_c   1.000
_cell.angle_alpha   90.00
_cell.angle_beta   90.00
_cell.angle_gamma   90.00
#
_symmetry.space_group_name_H-M   'P 1'
#
loop_
_entity.id
_entity.type
_entity.pdbx_description
1 polymer ?
#
loop_
_entity_poly.entity_id
_entity_poly.type
_entity_poly.pdbx_seq_one_letter_code
_entity_poly.pdbx_strand_id
1 'polypeptide(L)'
;MAQLDVFDALTTVGRHRLLGPGGPHTIGDLLRDMDHFGVREALVLDCLSAESHPAEGNPRIIEAIANQPRLHPAWTALPSGTDEQPDPSELVQRMERSGVGALFLFTGVYKMSLADWSIDDLLAPLAERGAPVFIRANDYDEHGWDMTPWDDVVTLCRRWPTLPVVVTETRMRRSQRIIYRALEECENLRIELSGYWLSRGIEYITSRFGAERLIFGSNWPHYGYGQTLAMLTCSEIEPDDKQRIAGGNLRELLSWSVPAAPTEAPPAPADELVRLGQTGEAPDGFRVHDCHGHLGGHMSHYHVPDGDLDSTVREMDRFGVERCVVFSMAGVVSDERYGNDLVADALRRYPDRFVGLCLLNPHRGREEMLAELGRCVDLGFRGIKLIAHYQGYPNEGPLIDVACEWVHEHRQIILNHDWGSVGQVERLTREYDQACFFTGHMSTAYAEVMRSAPNLYVCSCPLIPPGECERVVAEIGADRLLFGSDLLDLPIAWGLGPILFARLPVEDRMKVLGGNLEGILRRYSRTA
;
A
#
# COMPACT_ATOMS: atom_id res chain seq x y z
N MET A 1 1.41 13.16 -21.50
CA MET A 1 0.05 12.57 -21.64
C MET A 1 -1.01 13.54 -21.13
N ALA A 2 -2.30 13.30 -21.38
CA ALA A 2 -3.38 14.05 -20.72
C ALA A 2 -3.43 13.69 -19.23
N GLN A 3 -3.70 14.68 -18.37
CA GLN A 3 -3.84 14.47 -16.93
C GLN A 3 -4.99 13.50 -16.63
N LEU A 4 -4.81 12.61 -15.65
CA LEU A 4 -5.87 11.69 -15.22
C LEU A 4 -7.03 12.46 -14.58
N ASP A 5 -8.25 12.12 -14.98
CA ASP A 5 -9.46 12.69 -14.40
C ASP A 5 -9.92 11.85 -13.19
N VAL A 6 -9.19 12.01 -12.08
CA VAL A 6 -9.31 11.14 -10.90
C VAL A 6 -10.57 11.45 -10.08
N PHE A 7 -11.35 10.40 -9.82
CA PHE A 7 -12.49 10.39 -8.92
C PHE A 7 -12.27 9.28 -7.87
N ASP A 8 -12.02 9.70 -6.63
CA ASP A 8 -11.81 8.79 -5.50
C ASP A 8 -13.11 8.11 -5.05
N ALA A 9 -13.12 6.78 -5.05
CA ALA A 9 -14.26 5.98 -4.60
C ALA A 9 -14.40 5.84 -3.08
N LEU A 10 -13.37 6.17 -2.29
CA LEU A 10 -13.38 5.86 -0.86
C LEU A 10 -12.66 6.94 -0.05
N THR A 11 -13.45 7.86 0.50
CA THR A 11 -13.00 8.86 1.47
C THR A 11 -13.96 8.92 2.66
N THR A 12 -13.43 9.14 3.86
CA THR A 12 -14.20 9.26 5.09
C THR A 12 -13.86 10.56 5.81
N VAL A 13 -14.84 11.39 6.16
CA VAL A 13 -14.63 12.63 6.92
C VAL A 13 -15.22 12.55 8.31
N GLY A 14 -14.76 13.41 9.20
CA GLY A 14 -15.19 13.48 10.58
C GLY A 14 -14.15 12.92 11.55
N ARG A 15 -14.42 13.12 12.84
CA ARG A 15 -13.53 12.74 13.94
C ARG A 15 -13.53 11.22 14.16
N HIS A 16 -12.94 10.51 13.21
CA HIS A 16 -12.82 9.06 13.20
C HIS A 16 -12.05 8.56 14.43
N ARG A 17 -12.29 7.31 14.80
CA ARG A 17 -11.81 6.72 16.05
C ARG A 17 -10.29 6.77 16.23
N LEU A 18 -9.55 6.62 15.13
CA LEU A 18 -8.08 6.61 15.11
C LEU A 18 -7.46 7.99 14.87
N LEU A 19 -8.22 9.08 14.99
CA LEU A 19 -7.74 10.43 14.74
C LEU A 19 -6.67 10.84 15.76
N GLY A 20 -5.41 10.93 15.30
CA GLY A 20 -4.29 11.45 16.08
C GLY A 20 -4.18 12.98 16.07
N PRO A 21 -3.33 13.58 16.93
CA PRO A 21 -3.07 15.01 16.92
C PRO A 21 -2.60 15.50 15.55
N GLY A 22 -3.31 16.50 15.00
CA GLY A 22 -3.00 17.07 13.69
C GLY A 22 -3.41 16.21 12.49
N GLY A 23 -4.09 15.08 12.70
CA GLY A 23 -4.57 14.22 11.63
C GLY A 23 -5.67 14.90 10.78
N PRO A 24 -5.66 14.67 9.45
CA PRO A 24 -6.68 15.22 8.57
C PRO A 24 -8.02 14.53 8.78
N HIS A 25 -9.09 15.31 8.87
CA HIS A 25 -10.43 14.75 9.13
C HIS A 25 -11.57 15.66 8.66
N THR A 26 -11.29 16.88 8.22
CA THR A 26 -12.32 17.83 7.79
C THR A 26 -12.48 17.83 6.27
N ILE A 27 -13.61 18.36 5.79
CA ILE A 27 -13.82 18.65 4.36
C ILE A 27 -12.69 19.54 3.80
N GLY A 28 -12.23 20.51 4.58
CA GLY A 28 -11.14 21.41 4.17
C GLY A 28 -9.80 20.70 4.07
N ASP A 29 -9.55 19.68 4.88
CA ASP A 29 -8.35 18.85 4.75
C ASP A 29 -8.43 17.95 3.52
N LEU A 30 -9.59 17.34 3.28
CA LEU A 30 -9.83 16.50 2.11
C LEU A 30 -9.59 17.30 0.82
N LEU A 31 -10.21 18.48 0.68
CA LEU A 31 -10.05 19.32 -0.51
C LEU A 31 -8.60 19.78 -0.72
N ARG A 32 -7.88 20.12 0.37
CA ARG A 32 -6.47 20.51 0.30
C ARG A 32 -5.58 19.38 -0.20
N ASP A 33 -5.83 18.15 0.26
CA ASP A 33 -5.13 16.99 -0.23
C ASP A 33 -5.54 16.68 -1.68
N MET A 34 -6.83 16.67 -2.01
CA MET A 34 -7.30 16.49 -3.39
C MET A 34 -6.60 17.46 -4.36
N ASP A 35 -6.48 18.73 -4.01
CA ASP A 35 -5.78 19.74 -4.81
C ASP A 35 -4.29 19.44 -4.98
N HIS A 36 -3.62 18.99 -3.91
CA HIS A 36 -2.21 18.62 -3.92
C HIS A 36 -1.92 17.38 -4.78
N PHE A 37 -2.81 16.39 -4.74
CA PHE A 37 -2.68 15.14 -5.49
C PHE A 37 -3.29 15.21 -6.90
N GLY A 38 -4.00 16.29 -7.25
CA GLY A 38 -4.66 16.43 -8.55
C GLY A 38 -5.96 15.63 -8.69
N VAL A 39 -6.64 15.37 -7.58
CA VAL A 39 -7.92 14.63 -7.52
C VAL A 39 -9.09 15.59 -7.70
N ARG A 40 -9.99 15.26 -8.62
CA ARG A 40 -11.08 16.15 -9.02
C ARG A 40 -12.33 15.94 -8.21
N GLU A 41 -12.68 14.68 -7.96
CA GLU A 41 -13.91 14.30 -7.29
C GLU A 41 -13.63 13.26 -6.21
N ALA A 42 -14.46 13.21 -5.19
CA ALA A 42 -14.39 12.18 -4.15
C ALA A 42 -15.80 11.74 -3.71
N LEU A 43 -15.96 10.44 -3.52
CA LEU A 43 -17.10 9.81 -2.89
C LEU A 43 -16.83 9.76 -1.39
N VAL A 44 -17.69 10.40 -0.61
CA VAL A 44 -17.42 10.75 0.79
C VAL A 44 -18.43 10.11 1.72
N LEU A 45 -17.93 9.42 2.73
CA LEU A 45 -18.67 8.89 3.87
C LEU A 45 -18.45 9.77 5.11
N ASP A 46 -19.39 9.70 6.04
CA ASP A 46 -19.15 10.19 7.39
C ASP A 46 -18.56 9.09 8.28
N CYS A 47 -17.58 9.43 9.13
CA CYS A 47 -16.98 8.48 10.05
C CYS A 47 -18.01 7.83 10.99
N LEU A 48 -19.06 8.56 11.40
CA LEU A 48 -20.11 7.99 12.27
C LEU A 48 -20.91 6.91 11.55
N SER A 49 -21.17 7.06 10.25
CA SER A 49 -21.84 6.01 9.47
C SER A 49 -20.96 4.80 9.19
N ALA A 50 -19.64 4.93 9.32
CA ALA A 50 -18.71 3.82 9.11
C ALA A 50 -18.32 3.10 10.41
N GLU A 51 -18.28 3.83 11.54
CA GLU A 51 -17.73 3.35 12.81
C GLU A 51 -18.79 3.21 13.91
N SER A 52 -19.95 3.86 13.78
CA SER A 52 -21.01 3.88 14.79
C SER A 52 -22.35 3.50 14.19
N HIS A 53 -23.20 4.44 13.78
CA HIS A 53 -24.54 4.15 13.27
C HIS A 53 -24.89 4.99 12.03
N PRO A 54 -25.51 4.39 10.99
CA PRO A 54 -25.85 5.12 9.76
C PRO A 54 -26.78 6.32 9.98
N ALA A 55 -27.73 6.21 10.92
CA ALA A 55 -28.65 7.31 11.24
C ALA A 55 -27.95 8.59 11.77
N GLU A 56 -26.73 8.49 12.28
CA GLU A 56 -25.95 9.63 12.77
C GLU A 56 -25.04 10.21 11.70
N GLY A 57 -24.42 9.36 10.87
CA GLY A 57 -23.47 9.78 9.85
C GLY A 57 -24.09 10.17 8.51
N ASN A 58 -25.09 9.42 8.03
CA ASN A 58 -25.67 9.63 6.70
C ASN A 58 -26.27 11.04 6.51
N PRO A 59 -27.01 11.62 7.47
CA PRO A 59 -27.49 12.99 7.34
C PRO A 59 -26.35 14.01 7.41
N ARG A 60 -25.34 13.75 8.25
CA ARG A 60 -24.22 14.68 8.49
C ARG A 60 -23.38 14.89 7.24
N ILE A 61 -23.17 13.84 6.43
CA ILE A 61 -22.41 14.00 5.20
C ILE A 61 -23.11 14.89 4.18
N ILE A 62 -24.45 14.80 4.07
CA ILE A 62 -25.24 15.66 3.18
C ILE A 62 -25.06 17.13 3.56
N GLU A 63 -25.12 17.44 4.86
CA GLU A 63 -24.91 18.80 5.37
C GLU A 63 -23.46 19.26 5.14
N ALA A 64 -22.48 18.39 5.37
CA ALA A 64 -21.06 18.72 5.28
C ALA A 64 -20.61 19.09 3.85
N ILE A 65 -21.20 18.46 2.83
CA ILE A 65 -20.81 18.65 1.42
C ILE A 65 -21.73 19.59 0.64
N ALA A 66 -22.79 20.14 1.25
CA ALA A 66 -23.87 20.85 0.54
C ALA A 66 -23.43 21.97 -0.44
N ASN A 67 -22.24 22.53 -0.26
CA ASN A 67 -21.66 23.57 -1.12
C ASN A 67 -20.34 23.15 -1.79
N GLN A 68 -20.11 21.84 -1.94
CA GLN A 68 -18.88 21.28 -2.47
C GLN A 68 -19.18 20.41 -3.69
N PRO A 69 -19.21 20.97 -4.91
CA PRO A 69 -19.61 20.24 -6.13
C PRO A 69 -18.63 19.13 -6.55
N ARG A 70 -17.48 19.05 -5.89
CA ARG A 70 -16.46 18.01 -6.07
C ARG A 70 -16.66 16.80 -5.16
N LEU A 71 -17.55 16.90 -4.17
CA LEU A 71 -17.74 15.88 -3.15
C LEU A 71 -19.15 15.30 -3.30
N HIS A 72 -19.20 13.98 -3.42
CA HIS A 72 -20.44 13.24 -3.63
C HIS A 72 -20.70 12.34 -2.42
N PRO A 73 -21.94 12.27 -1.91
CA PRO A 73 -22.20 11.50 -0.71
C PRO A 73 -22.30 10.01 -1.03
N ALA A 74 -21.72 9.18 -0.16
CA ALA A 74 -22.08 7.79 0.00
C ALA A 74 -22.71 7.59 1.37
N TRP A 75 -23.57 6.57 1.48
CA TRP A 75 -24.21 6.19 2.73
C TRP A 75 -23.84 4.79 3.16
N THR A 76 -24.01 4.51 4.44
CA THR A 76 -23.99 3.14 4.99
C THR A 76 -25.42 2.67 5.25
N ALA A 77 -25.65 1.36 5.27
CA ALA A 77 -26.91 0.77 5.74
C ALA A 77 -26.67 -0.46 6.63
N LEU A 78 -27.73 -0.84 7.33
CA LEU A 78 -27.85 -2.06 8.13
C LEU A 78 -28.66 -3.11 7.36
N PRO A 79 -28.67 -4.38 7.81
CA PRO A 79 -29.68 -5.35 7.39
C PRO A 79 -31.11 -4.82 7.59
N SER A 80 -32.04 -5.26 6.74
CA SER A 80 -33.47 -5.04 6.96
C SER A 80 -33.95 -5.84 8.18
N GLY A 81 -35.01 -5.37 8.85
CA GLY A 81 -35.70 -6.13 9.90
C GLY A 81 -35.71 -5.48 11.29
N THR A 82 -35.08 -4.32 11.46
CA THR A 82 -35.21 -3.47 12.67
C THR A 82 -35.85 -2.12 12.32
N ASP A 83 -36.23 -1.34 13.32
CA ASP A 83 -36.75 0.03 13.17
C ASP A 83 -35.65 1.10 13.18
N GLU A 84 -34.38 0.68 13.07
CA GLU A 84 -33.20 1.55 13.11
C GLU A 84 -32.90 2.25 11.78
N GLN A 85 -33.54 1.81 10.70
CA GLN A 85 -33.44 2.41 9.37
C GLN A 85 -34.79 2.37 8.62
N PRO A 86 -34.98 3.22 7.60
CA PRO A 86 -36.16 3.17 6.74
C PRO A 86 -36.28 1.83 6.01
N ASP A 87 -37.49 1.54 5.52
CA ASP A 87 -37.69 0.45 4.56
C ASP A 87 -36.72 0.58 3.37
N PRO A 88 -36.15 -0.53 2.84
CA PRO A 88 -35.19 -0.49 1.74
C PRO A 88 -35.62 0.34 0.53
N SER A 89 -36.90 0.26 0.14
CA SER A 89 -37.40 1.04 -1.00
C SER A 89 -37.43 2.53 -0.69
N GLU A 90 -37.79 2.88 0.55
CA GLU A 90 -37.75 4.27 1.02
C GLU A 90 -36.31 4.78 1.13
N LEU A 91 -35.38 3.95 1.63
CA LEU A 91 -33.96 4.28 1.73
C LEU A 91 -33.38 4.63 0.36
N VAL A 92 -33.60 3.78 -0.66
CA VAL A 92 -33.11 4.04 -2.03
C VAL A 92 -33.75 5.30 -2.63
N GLN A 93 -35.03 5.57 -2.39
CA GLN A 93 -35.67 6.82 -2.80
C GLN A 93 -35.09 8.05 -2.09
N ARG A 94 -34.65 7.92 -0.83
CA ARG A 94 -33.98 9.00 -0.10
C ARG A 94 -32.56 9.22 -0.64
N MET A 95 -31.85 8.15 -1.01
CA MET A 95 -30.55 8.22 -1.66
C MET A 95 -30.65 8.98 -2.99
N GLU A 96 -31.58 8.59 -3.86
CA GLU A 96 -31.80 9.22 -5.17
C GLU A 96 -32.12 10.72 -5.02
N ARG A 97 -33.02 11.09 -4.09
CA ARG A 97 -33.38 12.48 -3.82
C ARG A 97 -32.24 13.33 -3.23
N SER A 98 -31.30 12.68 -2.56
CA SER A 98 -30.17 13.35 -1.88
C SER A 98 -28.87 13.29 -2.69
N GLY A 99 -28.91 12.73 -3.91
CA GLY A 99 -27.74 12.56 -4.77
C GLY A 99 -26.70 11.58 -4.23
N VAL A 100 -27.12 10.61 -3.41
CA VAL A 100 -26.22 9.61 -2.82
C VAL A 100 -25.83 8.59 -3.85
N GLY A 101 -24.54 8.50 -4.15
CA GLY A 101 -24.00 7.73 -5.25
C GLY A 101 -23.88 6.22 -5.00
N ALA A 102 -23.60 5.81 -3.77
CA ALA A 102 -23.36 4.41 -3.46
C ALA A 102 -23.78 4.07 -2.03
N LEU A 103 -23.98 2.77 -1.80
CA LEU A 103 -24.20 2.21 -0.47
C LEU A 103 -22.99 1.37 -0.03
N PHE A 104 -22.45 1.66 1.16
CA PHE A 104 -21.38 0.91 1.78
C PHE A 104 -21.94 -0.06 2.83
N LEU A 105 -21.46 -1.29 2.77
CA LEU A 105 -21.77 -2.37 3.68
C LEU A 105 -20.50 -2.71 4.47
N PHE A 106 -20.38 -2.14 5.66
CA PHE A 106 -19.29 -2.46 6.59
C PHE A 106 -19.61 -3.75 7.36
N THR A 107 -19.51 -4.89 6.68
CA THR A 107 -19.93 -6.19 7.22
C THR A 107 -19.16 -6.59 8.47
N GLY A 108 -17.88 -6.22 8.55
CA GLY A 108 -17.05 -6.43 9.73
C GLY A 108 -17.48 -5.59 10.93
N VAL A 109 -17.81 -4.32 10.73
CA VAL A 109 -18.20 -3.39 11.81
C VAL A 109 -19.61 -3.72 12.31
N TYR A 110 -20.57 -3.87 11.39
CA TYR A 110 -21.98 -4.15 11.73
C TYR A 110 -22.28 -5.64 11.97
N LYS A 111 -21.26 -6.50 11.92
CA LYS A 111 -21.36 -7.97 12.08
C LYS A 111 -22.49 -8.54 11.21
N MET A 112 -22.52 -8.11 9.96
CA MET A 112 -23.58 -8.40 8.99
C MET A 112 -23.22 -9.59 8.09
N SER A 113 -24.19 -10.47 7.89
CA SER A 113 -24.08 -11.59 6.94
C SER A 113 -24.46 -11.14 5.53
N LEU A 114 -23.75 -11.66 4.53
CA LEU A 114 -24.08 -11.49 3.10
C LEU A 114 -25.04 -12.58 2.57
N ALA A 115 -25.54 -13.45 3.46
CA ALA A 115 -26.53 -14.47 3.09
C ALA A 115 -27.89 -13.85 2.68
N ASP A 116 -28.65 -14.61 1.88
CA ASP A 116 -29.97 -14.21 1.36
C ASP A 116 -30.93 -13.73 2.43
N TRP A 117 -31.10 -14.52 3.49
CA TRP A 117 -32.01 -14.20 4.58
C TRP A 117 -31.64 -12.91 5.35
N SER A 118 -30.41 -12.41 5.21
CA SER A 118 -29.92 -11.25 5.95
C SER A 118 -29.99 -9.95 5.15
N ILE A 119 -29.69 -9.98 3.84
CA ILE A 119 -29.42 -8.75 3.10
C ILE A 119 -30.25 -8.59 1.82
N ASP A 120 -30.92 -9.63 1.32
CA ASP A 120 -31.57 -9.56 0.01
C ASP A 120 -32.71 -8.53 -0.05
N ASP A 121 -33.47 -8.35 1.03
CA ASP A 121 -34.51 -7.31 1.12
C ASP A 121 -33.92 -5.90 0.95
N LEU A 122 -32.69 -5.67 1.44
CA LEU A 122 -31.97 -4.42 1.24
C LEU A 122 -31.44 -4.30 -0.21
N LEU A 123 -30.91 -5.39 -0.77
CA LEU A 123 -30.26 -5.38 -2.08
C LEU A 123 -31.23 -5.29 -3.25
N ALA A 124 -32.44 -5.83 -3.12
CA ALA A 124 -33.44 -5.86 -4.20
C ALA A 124 -33.70 -4.47 -4.83
N PRO A 125 -34.08 -3.42 -4.09
CA PRO A 125 -34.31 -2.10 -4.68
C PRO A 125 -33.03 -1.43 -5.22
N LEU A 126 -31.85 -1.77 -4.69
CA LEU A 126 -30.57 -1.28 -5.23
C LEU A 126 -30.28 -1.92 -6.59
N ALA A 127 -30.52 -3.24 -6.71
CA ALA A 127 -30.33 -4.00 -7.95
C ALA A 127 -31.29 -3.55 -9.06
N GLU A 128 -32.54 -3.19 -8.71
CA GLU A 128 -33.51 -2.62 -9.66
C GLU A 128 -33.08 -1.26 -10.22
N ARG A 129 -32.37 -0.46 -9.42
CA ARG A 129 -31.88 0.87 -9.82
C ARG A 129 -30.46 0.84 -10.38
N GLY A 130 -29.76 -0.28 -10.28
CA GLY A 130 -28.33 -0.37 -10.60
C GLY A 130 -27.44 0.42 -9.66
N ALA A 131 -27.90 0.68 -8.43
CA ALA A 131 -27.14 1.42 -7.43
C ALA A 131 -25.97 0.56 -6.91
N PRO A 132 -24.71 1.05 -6.97
CA PRO A 132 -23.54 0.25 -6.60
C PRO A 132 -23.46 0.03 -5.09
N VAL A 133 -23.06 -1.19 -4.73
CA VAL A 133 -22.83 -1.61 -3.35
C VAL A 133 -21.36 -1.90 -3.13
N PHE A 134 -20.78 -1.21 -2.14
CA PHE A 134 -19.42 -1.42 -1.69
C PHE A 134 -19.42 -2.35 -0.48
N ILE A 135 -18.68 -3.45 -0.54
CA ILE A 135 -18.54 -4.41 0.56
C ILE A 135 -17.17 -4.20 1.20
N ARG A 136 -17.17 -3.93 2.50
CA ARG A 136 -15.95 -3.82 3.33
C ARG A 136 -16.02 -4.77 4.51
N ALA A 137 -15.21 -5.83 4.44
CA ALA A 137 -15.24 -6.91 5.42
C ALA A 137 -14.41 -6.64 6.69
N ASN A 138 -13.37 -5.80 6.62
CA ASN A 138 -12.54 -5.52 7.79
C ASN A 138 -13.30 -4.67 8.81
N ASP A 139 -13.12 -5.02 10.08
CA ASP A 139 -13.33 -4.10 11.19
C ASP A 139 -12.14 -3.14 11.29
N TYR A 140 -12.35 -1.93 11.80
CA TYR A 140 -11.25 -0.99 12.05
C TYR A 140 -10.32 -1.47 13.18
N ASP A 141 -10.75 -2.42 14.02
CA ASP A 141 -9.97 -3.02 15.12
C ASP A 141 -9.18 -4.28 14.75
N GLU A 142 -9.55 -4.97 13.68
CA GLU A 142 -9.03 -6.30 13.40
C GLU A 142 -7.76 -6.21 12.53
N HIS A 143 -6.64 -6.71 13.08
CA HIS A 143 -5.36 -6.84 12.38
C HIS A 143 -5.35 -8.05 11.42
N GLY A 144 -6.53 -8.46 10.95
CA GLY A 144 -6.72 -9.56 10.01
C GLY A 144 -6.27 -9.16 8.61
N TRP A 145 -5.48 -10.02 7.98
CA TRP A 145 -5.17 -9.92 6.55
C TRP A 145 -6.31 -10.60 5.79
N ASP A 146 -6.87 -9.94 4.78
CA ASP A 146 -7.78 -10.56 3.82
C ASP A 146 -9.04 -11.21 4.46
N MET A 147 -9.93 -10.39 4.97
CA MET A 147 -11.17 -10.73 5.65
C MET A 147 -12.38 -10.85 4.70
N THR A 148 -12.24 -10.46 3.42
CA THR A 148 -13.35 -10.58 2.45
C THR A 148 -13.86 -12.02 2.35
N PRO A 149 -15.16 -12.29 2.63
CA PRO A 149 -15.74 -13.62 2.50
C PRO A 149 -16.06 -13.92 1.03
N TRP A 150 -15.05 -14.30 0.25
CA TRP A 150 -15.16 -14.46 -1.20
C TRP A 150 -16.26 -15.40 -1.67
N ASP A 151 -16.52 -16.49 -0.94
CA ASP A 151 -17.61 -17.42 -1.27
C ASP A 151 -18.98 -16.73 -1.19
N ASP A 152 -19.19 -15.89 -0.17
CA ASP A 152 -20.43 -15.14 -0.01
C ASP A 152 -20.53 -14.00 -1.04
N VAL A 153 -19.43 -13.31 -1.33
CA VAL A 153 -19.39 -12.27 -2.37
C VAL A 153 -19.75 -12.83 -3.74
N VAL A 154 -19.16 -13.98 -4.13
CA VAL A 154 -19.48 -14.64 -5.40
C VAL A 154 -20.93 -15.12 -5.42
N THR A 155 -21.42 -15.68 -4.30
CA THR A 155 -22.81 -16.11 -4.18
C THR A 155 -23.79 -14.94 -4.34
N LEU A 156 -23.50 -13.80 -3.70
CA LEU A 156 -24.28 -12.56 -3.82
C LEU A 156 -24.26 -12.03 -5.26
N CYS A 157 -23.09 -11.95 -5.89
CA CYS A 157 -22.96 -11.46 -7.27
C CYS A 157 -23.76 -12.32 -8.26
N ARG A 158 -23.73 -13.65 -8.11
CA ARG A 158 -24.52 -14.58 -8.95
C ARG A 158 -26.02 -14.46 -8.74
N ARG A 159 -26.44 -14.15 -7.50
CA ARG A 159 -27.86 -13.94 -7.16
C ARG A 159 -28.38 -12.64 -7.75
N TRP A 160 -27.55 -11.60 -7.74
CA TRP A 160 -27.89 -10.25 -8.19
C TRP A 160 -26.98 -9.79 -9.35
N PRO A 161 -27.08 -10.40 -10.55
CA PRO A 161 -26.15 -10.12 -11.66
C PRO A 161 -26.22 -8.69 -12.20
N THR A 162 -27.30 -7.95 -11.91
CA THR A 162 -27.45 -6.53 -12.30
C THR A 162 -26.97 -5.56 -11.23
N LEU A 163 -26.70 -6.02 -10.01
CA LEU A 163 -26.22 -5.18 -8.92
C LEU A 163 -24.71 -4.96 -9.09
N PRO A 164 -24.21 -3.73 -9.26
CA PRO A 164 -22.77 -3.51 -9.27
C PRO A 164 -22.20 -3.70 -7.86
N VAL A 165 -21.21 -4.58 -7.74
CA VAL A 165 -20.56 -4.90 -6.45
C VAL A 165 -19.10 -4.47 -6.51
N VAL A 166 -18.67 -3.69 -5.52
CA VAL A 166 -17.28 -3.26 -5.36
C VAL A 166 -16.76 -3.80 -4.04
N VAL A 167 -15.65 -4.53 -4.07
CA VAL A 167 -14.97 -4.97 -2.85
C VAL A 167 -13.85 -4.00 -2.52
N THR A 168 -13.84 -3.53 -1.27
CA THR A 168 -12.75 -2.75 -0.68
C THR A 168 -12.35 -3.36 0.66
N GLU A 169 -11.07 -3.22 1.01
CA GLU A 169 -10.45 -3.90 2.14
C GLU A 169 -9.22 -3.09 2.57
N THR A 170 -8.81 -3.21 3.84
CA THR A 170 -7.57 -2.59 4.33
C THR A 170 -6.35 -3.08 3.54
N ARG A 171 -6.23 -4.39 3.31
CA ARG A 171 -5.17 -4.95 2.46
C ARG A 171 -5.58 -6.30 1.88
N MET A 172 -5.45 -6.44 0.56
CA MET A 172 -5.67 -7.67 -0.20
C MET A 172 -4.34 -8.35 -0.55
N ARG A 173 -3.74 -9.04 0.42
CA ARG A 173 -2.39 -9.63 0.30
C ARG A 173 -2.36 -11.11 -0.03
N ARG A 174 -3.35 -11.91 0.38
CA ARG A 174 -3.35 -13.38 0.25
C ARG A 174 -4.45 -13.90 -0.69
N SER A 175 -5.38 -13.02 -1.06
CA SER A 175 -6.59 -13.37 -1.80
C SER A 175 -6.46 -13.21 -3.30
N GLN A 176 -5.31 -12.86 -3.87
CA GLN A 176 -5.24 -12.54 -5.30
C GLN A 176 -5.71 -13.70 -6.17
N ARG A 177 -5.31 -14.93 -5.83
CA ARG A 177 -5.72 -16.11 -6.59
C ARG A 177 -7.24 -16.35 -6.53
N ILE A 178 -7.89 -16.05 -5.40
CA ILE A 178 -9.35 -16.18 -5.28
C ILE A 178 -10.08 -14.99 -5.90
N ILE A 179 -9.53 -13.77 -5.80
CA ILE A 179 -9.99 -12.57 -6.51
C ILE A 179 -10.06 -12.85 -8.01
N TYR A 180 -9.00 -13.42 -8.60
CA TYR A 180 -8.99 -13.75 -10.02
C TYR A 180 -10.12 -14.72 -10.41
N ARG A 181 -10.39 -15.72 -9.57
CA ARG A 181 -11.51 -16.64 -9.81
C ARG A 181 -12.86 -15.96 -9.62
N ALA A 182 -13.00 -15.06 -8.66
CA ALA A 182 -14.23 -14.29 -8.47
C ALA A 182 -14.52 -13.36 -9.65
N LEU A 183 -13.50 -12.67 -10.17
CA LEU A 183 -13.62 -11.80 -11.35
C LEU A 183 -13.95 -12.57 -12.63
N GLU A 184 -13.50 -13.82 -12.77
CA GLU A 184 -13.90 -14.71 -13.87
C GLU A 184 -15.38 -15.09 -13.81
N GLU A 185 -15.93 -15.24 -12.60
CA GLU A 185 -17.28 -15.77 -12.38
C GLU A 185 -18.35 -14.68 -12.28
N CYS A 186 -17.98 -13.42 -12.04
CA CYS A 186 -18.90 -12.34 -11.72
C CYS A 186 -18.57 -11.06 -12.50
N GLU A 187 -19.31 -10.80 -13.58
CA GLU A 187 -19.11 -9.61 -14.44
C GLU A 187 -19.43 -8.28 -13.73
N ASN A 188 -20.30 -8.32 -12.73
CA ASN A 188 -20.71 -7.18 -11.92
C ASN A 188 -19.75 -6.86 -10.75
N LEU A 189 -18.72 -7.69 -10.53
CA LEU A 189 -17.75 -7.54 -9.45
C LEU A 189 -16.56 -6.66 -9.86
N ARG A 190 -16.15 -5.75 -8.97
CA ARG A 190 -15.00 -4.86 -9.13
C ARG A 190 -14.16 -4.79 -7.87
N ILE A 191 -12.89 -4.44 -8.02
CA ILE A 191 -11.94 -4.25 -6.93
C ILE A 191 -11.55 -2.77 -6.84
N GLU A 192 -11.65 -2.22 -5.63
CA GLU A 192 -11.16 -0.88 -5.31
C GLU A 192 -9.66 -0.95 -4.93
N LEU A 193 -8.86 -0.01 -5.43
CA LEU A 193 -7.40 -0.14 -5.46
C LEU A 193 -6.66 0.21 -4.16
N SER A 194 -7.27 0.94 -3.22
CA SER A 194 -6.61 1.46 -2.01
C SER A 194 -5.98 0.38 -1.13
N GLY A 195 -6.53 -0.85 -1.15
CA GLY A 195 -6.00 -2.01 -0.43
C GLY A 195 -5.29 -3.05 -1.32
N TYR A 196 -5.25 -2.84 -2.64
CA TYR A 196 -4.73 -3.83 -3.60
C TYR A 196 -3.23 -3.60 -3.90
N TRP A 197 -2.38 -3.87 -2.92
CA TRP A 197 -0.94 -3.61 -3.00
C TRP A 197 -0.20 -4.82 -3.56
N LEU A 198 -0.26 -5.00 -4.88
CA LEU A 198 0.42 -6.09 -5.56
C LEU A 198 1.26 -5.57 -6.73
N SER A 199 2.55 -5.92 -6.72
CA SER A 199 3.42 -5.70 -7.87
C SER A 199 2.77 -6.24 -9.15
N ARG A 200 2.67 -5.39 -10.18
CA ARG A 200 2.06 -5.73 -11.49
C ARG A 200 0.59 -6.17 -11.44
N GLY A 201 -0.10 -5.90 -10.33
CA GLY A 201 -1.49 -6.33 -10.12
C GLY A 201 -2.49 -5.61 -11.04
N ILE A 202 -2.30 -4.31 -11.28
CA ILE A 202 -3.15 -3.52 -12.19
C ILE A 202 -3.03 -4.07 -13.61
N GLU A 203 -1.81 -4.28 -14.09
CA GLU A 203 -1.52 -4.83 -15.41
C GLU A 203 -2.12 -6.23 -15.58
N TYR A 204 -1.96 -7.08 -14.57
CA TYR A 204 -2.49 -8.45 -14.61
C TYR A 204 -4.03 -8.48 -14.65
N ILE A 205 -4.71 -7.67 -13.84
CA ILE A 205 -6.17 -7.62 -13.85
C ILE A 205 -6.68 -6.99 -15.15
N THR A 206 -6.12 -5.86 -15.59
CA THR A 206 -6.56 -5.19 -16.83
C THR A 206 -6.40 -6.10 -18.04
N SER A 207 -5.25 -6.77 -18.19
CA SER A 207 -5.00 -7.64 -19.35
C SER A 207 -5.88 -8.89 -19.40
N ARG A 208 -6.33 -9.41 -18.24
CA ARG A 208 -7.09 -10.66 -18.16
C ARG A 208 -8.60 -10.46 -18.02
N PHE A 209 -9.01 -9.40 -17.32
CA PHE A 209 -10.41 -9.17 -16.94
C PHE A 209 -10.96 -7.82 -17.38
N GLY A 210 -10.12 -6.93 -17.91
CA GLY A 210 -10.51 -5.60 -18.37
C GLY A 210 -10.37 -4.52 -17.30
N ALA A 211 -10.05 -3.30 -17.74
CA ALA A 211 -9.88 -2.13 -16.87
C ALA A 211 -11.18 -1.76 -16.12
N GLU A 212 -12.34 -2.14 -16.64
CA GLU A 212 -13.65 -1.92 -16.01
C GLU A 212 -13.83 -2.65 -14.67
N ARG A 213 -12.94 -3.61 -14.36
CA ARG A 213 -12.94 -4.38 -13.10
C ARG A 213 -12.22 -3.66 -11.95
N LEU A 214 -11.56 -2.53 -12.21
CA LEU A 214 -10.80 -1.78 -11.22
C LEU A 214 -11.38 -0.38 -11.00
N ILE A 215 -11.37 0.07 -9.75
CA ILE A 215 -11.82 1.40 -9.36
C ILE A 215 -10.73 2.07 -8.52
N PHE A 216 -10.37 3.30 -8.87
CA PHE A 216 -9.48 4.10 -8.05
C PHE A 216 -10.15 4.49 -6.72
N GLY A 217 -9.43 4.30 -5.62
CA GLY A 217 -9.75 4.94 -4.36
C GLY A 217 -8.52 5.08 -3.48
N SER A 218 -8.59 5.98 -2.51
CA SER A 218 -7.46 6.27 -1.62
C SER A 218 -7.63 5.72 -0.22
N ASN A 219 -8.87 5.49 0.25
CA ASN A 219 -9.17 5.21 1.67
C ASN A 219 -8.69 6.34 2.61
N TRP A 220 -8.72 7.58 2.13
CA TRP A 220 -8.42 8.76 2.93
C TRP A 220 -9.41 8.90 4.10
N PRO A 221 -8.95 9.26 5.32
CA PRO A 221 -7.59 9.63 5.71
C PRO A 221 -6.78 8.46 6.29
N HIS A 222 -7.30 7.23 6.24
CA HIS A 222 -6.58 6.07 6.78
C HIS A 222 -5.30 5.81 5.99
N TYR A 223 -5.37 5.95 4.67
CA TYR A 223 -4.20 5.98 3.76
C TYR A 223 -4.09 7.33 3.05
N GLY A 224 -2.95 7.58 2.43
CA GLY A 224 -2.75 8.70 1.52
C GLY A 224 -3.16 8.37 0.07
N TYR A 225 -3.30 9.41 -0.75
CA TYR A 225 -3.50 9.27 -2.20
C TYR A 225 -2.24 8.76 -2.91
N GLY A 226 -1.05 9.11 -2.38
CA GLY A 226 0.22 9.00 -3.09
C GLY A 226 0.51 7.58 -3.58
N GLN A 227 0.21 6.57 -2.76
CA GLN A 227 0.44 5.17 -3.07
C GLN A 227 -0.37 4.71 -4.30
N THR A 228 -1.70 4.78 -4.21
CA THR A 228 -2.60 4.32 -5.27
C THR A 228 -2.45 5.16 -6.54
N LEU A 229 -2.26 6.47 -6.39
CA LEU A 229 -2.10 7.36 -7.54
C LEU A 229 -0.79 7.09 -8.28
N ALA A 230 0.32 6.92 -7.57
CA ALA A 230 1.59 6.54 -8.19
C ALA A 230 1.48 5.16 -8.86
N MET A 231 0.85 4.17 -8.21
CA MET A 231 0.61 2.85 -8.82
C MET A 231 -0.14 2.96 -10.15
N LEU A 232 -1.27 3.68 -10.18
CA LEU A 232 -2.08 3.79 -11.39
C LEU A 232 -1.37 4.59 -12.49
N THR A 233 -0.81 5.75 -12.16
CA THR A 233 -0.13 6.62 -13.14
C THR A 233 1.08 5.93 -13.75
N CYS A 234 1.84 5.18 -12.94
CA CYS A 234 3.03 4.46 -13.39
C CYS A 234 2.74 3.05 -13.95
N SER A 235 1.48 2.58 -13.94
CA SER A 235 1.15 1.26 -14.49
C SER A 235 1.42 1.18 -16.00
N GLU A 236 1.77 -0.02 -16.49
CA GLU A 236 2.03 -0.30 -17.91
C GLU A 236 0.77 -0.76 -18.65
N ILE A 237 -0.28 0.07 -18.62
CA ILE A 237 -1.54 -0.16 -19.34
C ILE A 237 -1.83 1.01 -20.29
N GLU A 238 -2.77 0.81 -21.21
CA GLU A 238 -3.15 1.83 -22.19
C GLU A 238 -3.68 3.11 -21.51
N PRO A 239 -3.43 4.30 -22.08
CA PRO A 239 -3.88 5.57 -21.49
C PRO A 239 -5.38 5.64 -21.21
N ASP A 240 -6.20 5.07 -22.10
CA ASP A 240 -7.66 5.02 -21.94
C ASP A 240 -8.05 4.13 -20.75
N ASP A 241 -7.37 3.00 -20.54
CA ASP A 241 -7.57 2.14 -19.37
C ASP A 241 -7.22 2.87 -18.07
N LYS A 242 -6.14 3.67 -18.06
CA LYS A 242 -5.81 4.51 -16.90
C LYS A 242 -6.92 5.50 -16.59
N GLN A 243 -7.51 6.15 -17.61
CA GLN A 243 -8.63 7.09 -17.42
C GLN A 243 -9.90 6.39 -16.92
N ARG A 244 -10.18 5.18 -17.43
CA ARG A 244 -11.29 4.34 -16.94
C ARG A 244 -11.13 4.05 -15.45
N ILE A 245 -9.98 3.55 -15.04
CA ILE A 245 -9.72 3.19 -13.64
C ILE A 245 -9.70 4.43 -12.74
N ALA A 246 -9.08 5.52 -13.20
CA ALA A 246 -8.92 6.77 -12.45
C ALA A 246 -10.26 7.38 -12.01
N GLY A 247 -11.31 7.25 -12.83
CA GLY A 247 -12.62 7.78 -12.47
C GLY A 247 -13.73 7.43 -13.45
N GLY A 248 -13.43 7.06 -14.70
CA GLY A 248 -14.46 6.71 -15.69
C GLY A 248 -15.41 5.60 -15.23
N ASN A 249 -14.87 4.51 -14.68
CA ASN A 249 -15.66 3.39 -14.17
C ASN A 249 -16.56 3.82 -13.01
N LEU A 250 -16.06 4.64 -12.08
CA LEU A 250 -16.85 5.13 -10.95
C LEU A 250 -17.97 6.05 -11.43
N ARG A 251 -17.70 7.00 -12.33
CA ARG A 251 -18.73 7.90 -12.89
C ARG A 251 -19.86 7.12 -13.56
N GLU A 252 -19.53 6.06 -14.31
CA GLU A 252 -20.52 5.18 -14.91
C GLU A 252 -21.42 4.55 -13.84
N LEU A 253 -20.82 3.99 -12.78
CA LEU A 253 -21.56 3.37 -11.67
C LEU A 253 -22.43 4.35 -10.89
N LEU A 254 -22.00 5.61 -10.73
CA LEU A 254 -22.73 6.61 -9.93
C LEU A 254 -23.78 7.38 -10.74
N SER A 255 -23.85 7.18 -12.06
CA SER A 255 -24.73 7.93 -12.97
C SER A 255 -26.24 7.78 -12.69
N TRP A 256 -26.63 6.81 -11.86
CA TRP A 256 -28.01 6.62 -11.42
C TRP A 256 -28.52 7.74 -10.48
N SER A 257 -27.63 8.44 -9.77
CA SER A 257 -28.02 9.46 -8.78
C SER A 257 -27.08 10.67 -8.70
N VAL A 258 -25.82 10.55 -9.15
CA VAL A 258 -24.81 11.61 -9.04
C VAL A 258 -24.80 12.47 -10.31
N PRO A 259 -24.80 13.82 -10.17
CA PRO A 259 -24.78 14.72 -11.33
C PRO A 259 -23.45 14.68 -12.09
N ALA A 260 -23.42 15.35 -13.25
CA ALA A 260 -22.24 15.42 -14.09
C ALA A 260 -21.03 16.07 -13.39
N ALA A 261 -19.83 15.62 -13.77
CA ALA A 261 -18.56 16.01 -13.17
C ALA A 261 -18.33 17.53 -13.14
N PRO A 262 -17.62 18.06 -12.12
CA PRO A 262 -17.24 19.46 -12.05
C PRO A 262 -16.28 19.83 -13.19
N THR A 263 -16.41 21.06 -13.69
CA THR A 263 -15.65 21.56 -14.85
C THR A 263 -14.26 22.10 -14.50
N GLU A 264 -14.00 22.37 -13.21
CA GLU A 264 -12.75 22.97 -12.76
C GLU A 264 -11.59 21.96 -12.83
N ALA A 265 -10.48 22.41 -13.41
CA ALA A 265 -9.25 21.63 -13.47
C ALA A 265 -8.52 21.71 -12.12
N PRO A 266 -7.85 20.63 -11.69
CA PRO A 266 -7.02 20.68 -10.49
C PRO A 266 -5.85 21.67 -10.66
N PRO A 267 -5.27 22.16 -9.56
CA PRO A 267 -4.09 23.01 -9.61
C PRO A 267 -2.90 22.32 -10.31
N ALA A 268 -1.97 23.13 -10.81
CA ALA A 268 -0.72 22.63 -11.36
C ALA A 268 0.11 21.92 -10.26
N PRO A 269 0.93 20.91 -10.62
CA PRO A 269 1.82 20.24 -9.67
C PRO A 269 2.74 21.23 -8.96
N ALA A 270 2.99 21.01 -7.66
CA ALA A 270 3.84 21.88 -6.86
C ALA A 270 5.32 21.85 -7.29
N ASP A 271 5.78 20.71 -7.81
CA ASP A 271 7.14 20.49 -8.33
C ASP A 271 7.19 19.26 -9.26
N GLU A 272 8.37 18.98 -9.82
CA GLU A 272 8.59 17.87 -10.76
C GLU A 272 8.38 16.47 -10.15
N LEU A 273 8.59 16.29 -8.84
CA LEU A 273 8.34 15.00 -8.19
C LEU A 273 6.85 14.76 -7.99
N VAL A 274 6.10 15.80 -7.61
CA VAL A 274 4.64 15.77 -7.61
C VAL A 274 4.12 15.52 -9.02
N ARG A 275 4.69 16.17 -10.05
CA ARG A 275 4.33 15.91 -11.46
C ARG A 275 4.56 14.45 -11.85
N LEU A 276 5.70 13.86 -11.48
CA LEU A 276 5.96 12.43 -11.69
C LEU A 276 4.87 11.58 -11.03
N GLY A 277 4.53 11.83 -9.76
CA GLY A 277 3.47 11.10 -9.07
C GLY A 277 2.08 11.23 -9.72
N GLN A 278 1.77 12.38 -10.33
CA GLN A 278 0.48 12.65 -10.99
C GLN A 278 0.40 12.12 -12.42
N THR A 279 1.54 11.87 -13.07
CA THR A 279 1.59 11.57 -14.53
C THR A 279 2.28 10.25 -14.87
N GLY A 280 3.10 9.72 -13.97
CA GLY A 280 4.02 8.61 -14.23
C GLY A 280 5.23 9.00 -15.09
N GLU A 281 5.39 10.28 -15.44
CA GLU A 281 6.48 10.76 -16.30
C GLU A 281 7.63 11.31 -15.45
N ALA A 282 8.71 10.53 -15.34
CA ALA A 282 9.89 10.93 -14.58
C ALA A 282 10.64 12.10 -15.23
N PRO A 283 11.21 13.03 -14.44
CA PRO A 283 12.09 14.06 -14.98
C PRO A 283 13.38 13.45 -15.52
N ASP A 284 14.02 14.14 -16.47
CA ASP A 284 15.28 13.68 -17.06
C ASP A 284 16.35 13.43 -15.97
N GLY A 285 16.97 12.25 -16.02
CA GLY A 285 18.00 11.87 -15.07
C GLY A 285 17.49 11.49 -13.68
N PHE A 286 16.18 11.30 -13.50
CA PHE A 286 15.61 10.76 -12.27
C PHE A 286 16.20 9.37 -11.95
N ARG A 287 16.74 9.23 -10.75
CA ARG A 287 17.46 8.03 -10.28
C ARG A 287 17.13 7.80 -8.82
N VAL A 288 16.89 6.54 -8.47
CA VAL A 288 16.59 6.11 -7.11
C VAL A 288 17.44 4.90 -6.73
N HIS A 289 17.65 4.71 -5.42
CA HIS A 289 18.30 3.54 -4.86
C HIS A 289 17.38 2.92 -3.82
N ASP A 290 17.10 1.63 -3.97
CA ASP A 290 16.16 0.89 -3.14
C ASP A 290 16.91 0.08 -2.08
N CYS A 291 16.63 0.31 -0.80
CA CYS A 291 17.29 -0.38 0.31
C CYS A 291 16.62 -1.69 0.72
N HIS A 292 15.50 -2.08 0.11
CA HIS A 292 14.75 -3.25 0.51
C HIS A 292 13.97 -3.84 -0.66
N GLY A 293 14.52 -4.88 -1.27
CA GLY A 293 13.86 -5.63 -2.33
C GLY A 293 13.90 -7.14 -2.14
N HIS A 294 12.83 -7.81 -2.56
CA HIS A 294 12.78 -9.26 -2.61
C HIS A 294 13.02 -9.78 -4.04
N LEU A 295 13.63 -10.97 -4.15
CA LEU A 295 13.80 -11.72 -5.39
C LEU A 295 13.20 -13.12 -5.29
N GLY A 296 12.94 -13.76 -6.44
CA GLY A 296 12.57 -15.18 -6.51
C GLY A 296 11.19 -15.49 -7.07
N GLY A 297 10.46 -14.49 -7.58
CA GLY A 297 9.30 -14.61 -8.48
C GLY A 297 8.08 -15.43 -8.05
N HIS A 298 8.12 -16.08 -6.90
CA HIS A 298 7.10 -17.01 -6.44
C HIS A 298 6.91 -16.87 -4.94
N MET A 299 5.64 -16.97 -4.52
CA MET A 299 5.25 -16.99 -3.11
C MET A 299 4.09 -17.96 -2.89
N SER A 300 4.09 -18.62 -1.73
CA SER A 300 3.02 -19.53 -1.31
C SER A 300 1.68 -18.78 -1.20
N HIS A 301 1.67 -17.64 -0.53
CA HIS A 301 0.45 -16.94 -0.14
C HIS A 301 -0.18 -16.07 -1.24
N TYR A 302 0.60 -15.64 -2.25
CA TYR A 302 0.09 -14.77 -3.31
C TYR A 302 0.76 -15.00 -4.66
N HIS A 303 0.09 -14.55 -5.72
CA HIS A 303 0.63 -14.56 -7.08
C HIS A 303 1.56 -13.36 -7.28
N VAL A 304 2.72 -13.56 -7.90
CA VAL A 304 3.67 -12.50 -8.29
C VAL A 304 3.73 -12.48 -9.83
N PRO A 305 2.92 -11.63 -10.50
CA PRO A 305 3.00 -11.47 -11.94
C PRO A 305 4.39 -10.95 -12.34
N ASP A 306 4.92 -11.45 -13.46
CA ASP A 306 6.21 -11.03 -14.02
C ASP A 306 7.37 -11.04 -12.99
N GLY A 307 7.34 -11.98 -12.04
CA GLY A 307 8.30 -12.04 -10.94
C GLY A 307 9.69 -12.60 -11.29
N ASP A 308 9.94 -12.94 -12.55
CA ASP A 308 11.27 -13.38 -12.97
C ASP A 308 12.29 -12.24 -12.94
N LEU A 309 13.57 -12.59 -12.91
CA LEU A 309 14.65 -11.64 -12.73
C LEU A 309 14.76 -10.62 -13.87
N ASP A 310 14.54 -11.02 -15.12
CA ASP A 310 14.68 -10.10 -16.26
C ASP A 310 13.52 -9.10 -16.26
N SER A 311 12.31 -9.55 -15.91
CA SER A 311 11.15 -8.68 -15.69
C SER A 311 11.35 -7.74 -14.52
N THR A 312 11.93 -8.21 -13.42
CA THR A 312 12.27 -7.38 -12.24
C THR A 312 13.24 -6.26 -12.63
N VAL A 313 14.27 -6.55 -13.42
CA VAL A 313 15.23 -5.55 -13.89
C VAL A 313 14.58 -4.54 -14.84
N ARG A 314 13.69 -4.98 -15.75
CA ARG A 314 12.91 -4.06 -16.60
C ARG A 314 12.04 -3.13 -15.76
N GLU A 315 11.42 -3.64 -14.70
CA GLU A 315 10.63 -2.81 -13.80
C GLU A 315 11.52 -1.78 -13.08
N MET A 316 12.68 -2.20 -12.57
CA MET A 316 13.67 -1.27 -11.99
C MET A 316 14.06 -0.15 -12.97
N ASP A 317 14.29 -0.48 -14.25
CA ASP A 317 14.62 0.51 -15.29
C ASP A 317 13.51 1.54 -15.49
N ARG A 318 12.24 1.10 -15.50
CA ARG A 318 11.07 1.99 -15.65
C ARG A 318 10.99 3.05 -14.54
N PHE A 319 11.39 2.69 -13.33
CA PHE A 319 11.36 3.58 -12.17
C PHE A 319 12.68 4.30 -11.87
N GLY A 320 13.71 4.11 -12.71
CA GLY A 320 15.03 4.69 -12.50
C GLY A 320 15.76 4.10 -11.29
N VAL A 321 15.41 2.88 -10.85
CA VAL A 321 16.08 2.18 -9.74
C VAL A 321 17.43 1.68 -10.24
N GLU A 322 18.50 2.38 -9.86
CA GLU A 322 19.85 2.05 -10.32
C GLU A 322 20.40 0.83 -9.60
N ARG A 323 20.21 0.80 -8.28
CA ARG A 323 20.62 -0.31 -7.42
C ARG A 323 19.55 -0.64 -6.41
N CYS A 324 19.36 -1.93 -6.16
CA CYS A 324 18.49 -2.45 -5.13
C CYS A 324 19.27 -3.37 -4.17
N VAL A 325 19.07 -3.18 -2.86
CA VAL A 325 19.54 -4.09 -1.81
C VAL A 325 18.56 -5.24 -1.72
N VAL A 326 19.02 -6.46 -2.03
CA VAL A 326 18.13 -7.60 -2.30
C VAL A 326 18.41 -8.80 -1.42
N PHE A 327 17.34 -9.52 -1.13
CA PHE A 327 17.33 -10.84 -0.50
C PHE A 327 16.16 -11.66 -1.08
N SER A 328 16.07 -12.95 -0.77
CA SER A 328 15.07 -13.81 -1.41
C SER A 328 13.72 -13.84 -0.69
N MET A 329 12.63 -14.00 -1.45
CA MET A 329 11.31 -14.37 -0.93
C MET A 329 11.31 -15.78 -0.33
N ALA A 330 11.93 -16.74 -1.02
CA ALA A 330 11.93 -18.14 -0.59
C ALA A 330 12.60 -18.33 0.79
N GLY A 331 13.72 -17.64 1.04
CA GLY A 331 14.42 -17.71 2.32
C GLY A 331 13.68 -17.05 3.48
N VAL A 332 12.79 -16.09 3.21
CA VAL A 332 11.95 -15.48 4.25
C VAL A 332 10.99 -16.49 4.87
N VAL A 333 10.43 -17.37 4.04
CA VAL A 333 9.36 -18.30 4.45
C VAL A 333 9.83 -19.74 4.64
N SER A 334 11.01 -20.11 4.12
CA SER A 334 11.46 -21.51 4.07
C SER A 334 12.99 -21.64 4.02
N ASP A 335 13.54 -22.24 2.96
CA ASP A 335 14.95 -22.57 2.78
C ASP A 335 15.77 -21.32 2.38
N GLU A 336 16.51 -20.78 3.35
CA GLU A 336 17.37 -19.62 3.17
C GLU A 336 18.53 -19.87 2.21
N ARG A 337 19.03 -21.11 2.12
CA ARG A 337 20.16 -21.46 1.25
C ARG A 337 19.73 -21.49 -0.21
N TYR A 338 18.59 -22.13 -0.51
CA TYR A 338 17.97 -22.06 -1.83
C TYR A 338 17.66 -20.60 -2.21
N GLY A 339 17.13 -19.84 -1.26
CA GLY A 339 16.90 -18.42 -1.42
C GLY A 339 18.16 -17.61 -1.77
N ASN A 340 19.25 -17.84 -1.05
CA ASN A 340 20.54 -17.20 -1.31
C ASN A 340 21.09 -17.62 -2.69
N ASP A 341 20.85 -18.84 -3.17
CA ASP A 341 21.25 -19.25 -4.52
C ASP A 341 20.55 -18.42 -5.62
N LEU A 342 19.27 -18.05 -5.42
CA LEU A 342 18.55 -17.16 -6.33
C LEU A 342 19.16 -15.76 -6.37
N VAL A 343 19.58 -15.23 -5.22
CA VAL A 343 20.23 -13.92 -5.13
C VAL A 343 21.63 -13.99 -5.75
N ALA A 344 22.37 -15.09 -5.56
CA ALA A 344 23.67 -15.31 -6.19
C ALA A 344 23.57 -15.31 -7.73
N ASP A 345 22.52 -15.94 -8.30
CA ASP A 345 22.28 -15.87 -9.75
C ASP A 345 22.00 -14.43 -10.21
N ALA A 346 21.24 -13.66 -9.43
CA ALA A 346 20.97 -12.25 -9.72
C ALA A 346 22.25 -11.40 -9.71
N LEU A 347 23.12 -11.58 -8.71
CA LEU A 347 24.43 -10.91 -8.65
C LEU A 347 25.31 -11.28 -9.84
N ARG A 348 25.27 -12.54 -10.29
CA ARG A 348 26.05 -13.01 -11.44
C ARG A 348 25.55 -12.42 -12.76
N ARG A 349 24.23 -12.32 -12.95
CA ARG A 349 23.61 -11.86 -14.20
C ARG A 349 23.55 -10.33 -14.32
N TYR A 350 23.35 -9.64 -13.20
CA TYR A 350 23.18 -8.20 -13.11
C TYR A 350 24.04 -7.59 -12.00
N PRO A 351 25.38 -7.71 -12.07
CA PRO A 351 26.29 -7.37 -10.97
C PRO A 351 26.25 -5.89 -10.55
N ASP A 352 25.87 -4.99 -11.45
CA ASP A 352 25.81 -3.55 -11.18
C ASP A 352 24.46 -3.08 -10.62
N ARG A 353 23.45 -3.96 -10.61
CA ARG A 353 22.06 -3.63 -10.24
C ARG A 353 21.70 -4.02 -8.82
N PHE A 354 22.43 -4.97 -8.24
CA PHE A 354 22.03 -5.60 -6.99
C PHE A 354 23.13 -5.58 -5.94
N VAL A 355 22.73 -5.35 -4.69
CA VAL A 355 23.55 -5.56 -3.49
C VAL A 355 22.91 -6.68 -2.69
N GLY A 356 23.48 -7.89 -2.79
CA GLY A 356 22.89 -9.08 -2.16
C GLY A 356 23.17 -9.13 -0.66
N LEU A 357 22.12 -9.32 0.14
CA LEU A 357 22.22 -9.60 1.58
C LEU A 357 22.01 -11.09 1.83
N CYS A 358 22.92 -11.70 2.59
CA CYS A 358 22.84 -13.10 2.95
C CYS A 358 21.68 -13.24 3.94
N LEU A 359 20.61 -13.91 3.53
CA LEU A 359 19.51 -14.20 4.45
C LEU A 359 19.95 -15.33 5.37
N LEU A 360 19.93 -15.07 6.68
CA LEU A 360 20.24 -16.07 7.70
C LEU A 360 18.97 -16.44 8.47
N ASN A 361 18.87 -17.72 8.82
CA ASN A 361 17.82 -18.25 9.67
C ASN A 361 18.41 -18.65 11.03
N PRO A 362 18.08 -17.93 12.12
CA PRO A 362 18.59 -18.24 13.45
C PRO A 362 18.32 -19.68 13.94
N HIS A 363 17.28 -20.36 13.43
CA HIS A 363 17.01 -21.75 13.83
C HIS A 363 18.09 -22.75 13.40
N ARG A 364 19.00 -22.38 12.48
CA ARG A 364 20.14 -23.19 12.05
C ARG A 364 21.28 -23.23 13.08
N GLY A 365 21.29 -22.28 14.01
CA GLY A 365 22.37 -22.15 14.99
C GLY A 365 23.63 -21.51 14.40
N ARG A 366 24.57 -21.17 15.30
CA ARG A 366 25.75 -20.35 14.98
C ARG A 366 26.62 -20.94 13.87
N GLU A 367 26.93 -22.24 13.93
CA GLU A 367 27.88 -22.86 12.99
C GLU A 367 27.35 -22.85 11.54
N GLU A 368 26.09 -23.24 11.34
CA GLU A 368 25.48 -23.28 10.02
C GLU A 368 25.22 -21.87 9.47
N MET A 369 24.83 -20.90 10.32
CA MET A 369 24.72 -19.49 9.92
C MET A 369 26.06 -18.94 9.40
N LEU A 370 27.15 -19.20 10.12
CA LEU A 370 28.48 -18.72 9.71
C LEU A 370 29.00 -19.46 8.47
N ALA A 371 28.70 -20.75 8.32
CA ALA A 371 29.06 -21.51 7.13
C ALA A 371 28.34 -20.98 5.88
N GLU A 372 27.03 -20.72 5.98
CA GLU A 372 26.26 -20.14 4.87
C GLU A 372 26.72 -18.72 4.56
N LEU A 373 27.00 -17.91 5.58
CA LEU A 373 27.53 -16.56 5.39
C LEU A 373 28.87 -16.56 4.66
N GLY A 374 29.80 -17.45 5.03
CA GLY A 374 31.07 -17.62 4.34
C GLY A 374 30.87 -17.97 2.86
N ARG A 375 29.95 -18.90 2.57
CA ARG A 375 29.58 -19.26 1.19
C ARG A 375 29.01 -18.06 0.42
N CYS A 376 28.12 -17.29 1.03
CA CYS A 376 27.52 -16.11 0.41
C CYS A 376 28.57 -15.01 0.15
N VAL A 377 29.55 -14.83 1.03
CA VAL A 377 30.68 -13.92 0.79
C VAL A 377 31.46 -14.33 -0.47
N ASP A 378 31.77 -15.62 -0.63
CA ASP A 378 32.42 -16.15 -1.84
C ASP A 378 31.58 -15.95 -3.12
N LEU A 379 30.25 -15.86 -2.97
CA LEU A 379 29.29 -15.57 -4.05
C LEU A 379 29.05 -14.07 -4.28
N GLY A 380 29.74 -13.19 -3.54
CA GLY A 380 29.72 -11.75 -3.76
C GLY A 380 28.68 -10.96 -2.96
N PHE A 381 28.06 -11.57 -1.96
CA PHE A 381 27.13 -10.89 -1.05
C PHE A 381 27.85 -9.85 -0.19
N ARG A 382 27.14 -8.78 0.20
CA ARG A 382 27.71 -7.61 0.89
C ARG A 382 26.83 -7.11 2.04
N GLY A 383 26.46 -8.05 2.90
CA GLY A 383 25.69 -7.79 4.11
C GLY A 383 24.79 -8.95 4.48
N ILE A 384 23.96 -8.73 5.51
CA ILE A 384 23.08 -9.75 6.09
C ILE A 384 21.63 -9.27 6.12
N LYS A 385 20.71 -10.18 5.82
CA LYS A 385 19.27 -10.04 6.08
C LYS A 385 18.87 -10.96 7.23
N LEU A 386 18.15 -10.40 8.20
CA LEU A 386 17.45 -11.14 9.24
C LEU A 386 15.94 -10.88 9.15
N ILE A 387 15.16 -11.89 9.56
CA ILE A 387 13.69 -11.81 9.63
C ILE A 387 13.12 -12.73 10.73
N ALA A 388 13.72 -12.64 11.93
CA ALA A 388 13.41 -13.50 13.07
C ALA A 388 11.90 -13.56 13.39
N HIS A 389 11.20 -12.42 13.32
CA HIS A 389 9.76 -12.33 13.51
C HIS A 389 8.94 -13.31 12.63
N TYR A 390 9.20 -13.37 11.30
CA TYR A 390 8.44 -14.29 10.43
C TYR A 390 8.85 -15.75 10.65
N GLN A 391 10.10 -15.97 11.07
CA GLN A 391 10.64 -17.30 11.35
C GLN A 391 10.24 -17.79 12.76
N GLY A 392 9.50 -17.01 13.54
CA GLY A 392 9.10 -17.36 14.91
C GLY A 392 10.28 -17.45 15.89
N TYR A 393 11.42 -16.84 15.57
CA TYR A 393 12.57 -16.73 16.46
C TYR A 393 12.47 -15.45 17.31
N PRO A 394 12.84 -15.45 18.60
CA PRO A 394 12.83 -14.24 19.41
C PRO A 394 13.69 -13.13 18.80
N ASN A 395 13.12 -11.93 18.62
CA ASN A 395 13.85 -10.78 18.06
C ASN A 395 15.06 -10.34 18.91
N GLU A 396 15.11 -10.74 20.19
CA GLU A 396 16.24 -10.49 21.11
C GLU A 396 17.01 -11.78 21.46
N GLY A 397 16.93 -12.79 20.61
CA GLY A 397 17.64 -14.05 20.80
C GLY A 397 19.15 -13.92 20.55
N PRO A 398 19.99 -14.77 21.18
CA PRO A 398 21.46 -14.65 21.13
C PRO A 398 22.08 -14.85 19.74
N LEU A 399 21.34 -15.41 18.78
CA LEU A 399 21.84 -15.60 17.42
C LEU A 399 21.70 -14.35 16.55
N ILE A 400 21.00 -13.32 17.03
CA ILE A 400 21.03 -11.99 16.42
C ILE A 400 22.44 -11.39 16.52
N ASP A 401 23.08 -11.52 17.69
CA ASP A 401 24.45 -11.06 17.93
C ASP A 401 25.48 -11.71 16.99
N VAL A 402 25.28 -12.97 16.58
CA VAL A 402 26.17 -13.64 15.60
C VAL A 402 26.26 -12.87 14.29
N ALA A 403 25.11 -12.40 13.78
CA ALA A 403 25.07 -11.61 12.57
C ALA A 403 25.65 -10.21 12.78
N CYS A 404 25.32 -9.57 13.91
CA CYS A 404 25.81 -8.23 14.27
C CYS A 404 27.33 -8.20 14.45
N GLU A 405 27.91 -9.20 15.11
CA GLU A 405 29.36 -9.38 15.30
C GLU A 405 30.05 -9.43 13.93
N TRP A 406 29.54 -10.27 13.01
CA TRP A 406 30.13 -10.38 11.68
C TRP A 406 30.07 -9.07 10.89
N VAL A 407 28.92 -8.39 10.84
CA VAL A 407 28.83 -7.12 10.07
C VAL A 407 29.64 -6.00 10.71
N HIS A 408 29.86 -6.04 12.03
CA HIS A 408 30.76 -5.11 12.71
C HIS A 408 32.21 -5.31 12.25
N GLU A 409 32.72 -6.54 12.34
CA GLU A 409 34.10 -6.88 11.97
C GLU A 409 34.41 -6.55 10.50
N HIS A 410 33.42 -6.70 9.62
CA HIS A 410 33.58 -6.51 8.18
C HIS A 410 33.10 -5.12 7.70
N ARG A 411 32.60 -4.29 8.61
CA ARG A 411 31.98 -2.99 8.33
C ARG A 411 30.85 -3.05 7.30
N GLN A 412 30.00 -4.07 7.35
CA GLN A 412 28.96 -4.34 6.35
C GLN A 412 27.57 -3.86 6.80
N ILE A 413 26.59 -4.00 5.90
CA ILE A 413 25.18 -3.68 6.15
C ILE A 413 24.47 -4.87 6.78
N ILE A 414 23.62 -4.61 7.77
CA ILE A 414 22.64 -5.56 8.28
C ILE A 414 21.23 -4.94 8.24
N LEU A 415 20.31 -5.66 7.61
CA LEU A 415 18.90 -5.30 7.55
C LEU A 415 18.11 -6.35 8.33
N ASN A 416 17.35 -5.93 9.33
CA ASN A 416 16.46 -6.82 10.06
C ASN A 416 15.02 -6.31 10.01
N HIS A 417 14.06 -7.22 9.87
CA HIS A 417 12.65 -6.88 9.81
C HIS A 417 12.15 -6.20 11.10
N ASP A 418 12.59 -6.67 12.25
CA ASP A 418 12.26 -6.12 13.56
C ASP A 418 13.48 -6.25 14.49
N TRP A 419 13.91 -5.12 15.05
CA TRP A 419 15.06 -5.05 15.95
C TRP A 419 14.70 -5.17 17.44
N GLY A 420 13.44 -5.40 17.79
CA GLY A 420 12.99 -5.58 19.17
C GLY A 420 12.90 -4.27 19.95
N SER A 421 13.17 -4.32 21.25
CA SER A 421 13.01 -3.17 22.14
C SER A 421 14.02 -2.05 21.85
N VAL A 422 13.67 -0.83 22.28
CA VAL A 422 14.57 0.34 22.23
C VAL A 422 15.90 0.05 22.91
N GLY A 423 15.88 -0.63 24.07
CA GLY A 423 17.10 -0.99 24.82
C GLY A 423 17.99 -1.97 24.06
N GLN A 424 17.42 -2.90 23.29
CA GLN A 424 18.20 -3.77 22.41
C GLN A 424 18.87 -2.96 21.30
N VAL A 425 18.14 -2.08 20.61
CA VAL A 425 18.72 -1.26 19.53
C VAL A 425 19.85 -0.36 20.05
N GLU A 426 19.66 0.25 21.23
CA GLU A 426 20.70 1.04 21.88
C GLU A 426 21.95 0.20 22.20
N ARG A 427 21.78 -1.03 22.71
CA ARG A 427 22.90 -1.95 22.95
C ARG A 427 23.63 -2.29 21.65
N LEU A 428 22.90 -2.78 20.65
CA LEU A 428 23.46 -3.28 19.39
C LEU A 428 24.23 -2.17 18.66
N THR A 429 23.64 -0.98 18.52
CA THR A 429 24.26 0.14 17.79
C THR A 429 25.51 0.68 18.50
N ARG A 430 25.58 0.58 19.83
CA ARG A 430 26.76 0.96 20.63
C ARG A 430 27.85 -0.11 20.61
N GLU A 431 27.48 -1.38 20.76
CA GLU A 431 28.42 -2.51 20.83
C GLU A 431 29.04 -2.81 19.47
N TYR A 432 28.23 -2.73 18.41
CA TYR A 432 28.61 -3.02 17.03
C TYR A 432 28.71 -1.75 16.19
N ASP A 433 29.49 -0.77 16.65
CA ASP A 433 29.56 0.60 16.09
C ASP A 433 30.09 0.71 14.63
N GLN A 434 30.81 -0.32 14.17
CA GLN A 434 31.28 -0.44 12.79
C GLN A 434 30.25 -1.05 11.82
N ALA A 435 29.17 -1.64 12.30
CA ALA A 435 28.09 -2.16 11.47
C ALA A 435 27.15 -1.03 11.01
N CYS A 436 26.45 -1.22 9.89
CA CYS A 436 25.39 -0.33 9.44
C CYS A 436 24.03 -1.01 9.52
N PHE A 437 23.15 -0.48 10.37
CA PHE A 437 21.85 -1.06 10.73
C PHE A 437 20.73 -0.42 9.93
N PHE A 438 19.94 -1.23 9.23
CA PHE A 438 18.69 -0.81 8.59
C PHE A 438 17.51 -1.45 9.32
N THR A 439 16.49 -0.65 9.66
CA THR A 439 15.16 -1.22 9.94
C THR A 439 14.57 -1.72 8.62
N GLY A 440 13.97 -2.91 8.62
CA GLY A 440 13.31 -3.45 7.44
C GLY A 440 12.03 -2.69 7.13
N HIS A 441 11.31 -2.23 8.16
CA HIS A 441 10.14 -1.39 7.98
C HIS A 441 10.24 -0.04 8.69
N MET A 442 9.40 0.90 8.26
CA MET A 442 9.27 2.22 8.84
C MET A 442 8.94 2.12 10.33
N SER A 443 9.73 2.80 11.16
CA SER A 443 9.51 2.94 12.58
C SER A 443 10.18 4.20 13.10
N THR A 444 9.46 4.99 13.89
CA THR A 444 10.05 6.09 14.67
C THR A 444 10.30 5.73 16.13
N ALA A 445 10.03 4.48 16.53
CA ALA A 445 10.23 4.02 17.91
C ALA A 445 11.68 4.16 18.40
N TYR A 446 12.65 4.24 17.48
CA TYR A 446 14.07 4.37 17.77
C TYR A 446 14.62 5.79 17.58
N ALA A 447 13.76 6.79 17.34
CA ALA A 447 14.19 8.16 17.04
C ALA A 447 15.15 8.76 18.08
N GLU A 448 14.92 8.50 19.37
CA GLU A 448 15.82 8.96 20.43
C GLU A 448 17.20 8.28 20.35
N VAL A 449 17.24 6.97 20.09
CA VAL A 449 18.50 6.21 19.94
C VAL A 449 19.29 6.70 18.73
N MET A 450 18.61 7.06 17.64
CA MET A 450 19.25 7.56 16.41
C MET A 450 20.04 8.86 16.62
N ARG A 451 19.79 9.62 17.69
CA ARG A 451 20.58 10.80 18.04
C ARG A 451 22.02 10.47 18.42
N SER A 452 22.26 9.29 19.01
CA SER A 452 23.59 8.80 19.40
C SER A 452 24.10 7.64 18.53
N ALA A 453 23.23 7.02 17.72
CA ALA A 453 23.56 5.94 16.78
C ALA A 453 23.62 6.43 15.32
N PRO A 454 24.76 6.96 14.84
CA PRO A 454 24.88 7.48 13.46
C PRO A 454 24.88 6.39 12.38
N ASN A 455 24.89 5.12 12.78
CA ASN A 455 24.92 3.95 11.93
C ASN A 455 23.55 3.25 11.81
N LEU A 456 22.49 3.82 12.39
CA LEU A 456 21.11 3.33 12.28
C LEU A 456 20.31 4.16 11.27
N TYR A 457 19.63 3.47 10.35
CA TYR A 457 18.81 4.05 9.30
C TYR A 457 17.45 3.34 9.23
N VAL A 458 16.44 4.05 8.76
CA VAL A 458 15.06 3.56 8.69
C VAL A 458 14.64 3.38 7.24
N CYS A 459 14.09 2.21 6.90
CA CYS A 459 13.44 1.97 5.61
C CYS A 459 12.09 2.69 5.54
N SER A 460 11.75 3.29 4.40
CA SER A 460 10.47 3.97 4.18
C SER A 460 9.29 3.01 4.00
N CYS A 461 9.51 1.71 3.84
CA CYS A 461 8.39 0.77 3.65
C CYS A 461 7.74 0.39 5.00
N PRO A 462 6.45 0.62 5.24
CA PRO A 462 5.55 1.47 4.49
C PRO A 462 5.32 2.83 5.15
N LEU A 463 5.20 3.88 4.33
CA LEU A 463 4.60 5.17 4.70
C LEU A 463 3.13 5.13 4.28
N ILE A 464 2.19 5.12 5.24
CA ILE A 464 0.79 4.80 4.97
C ILE A 464 -0.15 6.03 5.10
N PRO A 465 -0.35 6.63 6.29
CA PRO A 465 -1.21 7.79 6.45
C PRO A 465 -0.80 9.01 5.61
N PRO A 466 -1.73 9.95 5.36
CA PRO A 466 -1.39 11.26 4.81
C PRO A 466 -0.34 11.98 5.67
N GLY A 467 0.70 12.51 5.03
CA GLY A 467 1.75 13.28 5.73
C GLY A 467 2.76 12.45 6.54
N GLU A 468 2.74 11.11 6.40
CA GLU A 468 3.64 10.21 7.15
C GLU A 468 5.12 10.50 6.86
N CYS A 469 5.47 10.79 5.60
CA CYS A 469 6.85 11.08 5.20
C CYS A 469 7.38 12.32 5.93
N GLU A 470 6.58 13.39 5.96
CA GLU A 470 6.88 14.64 6.64
C GLU A 470 7.05 14.43 8.15
N ARG A 471 6.17 13.65 8.77
CA ARG A 471 6.24 13.31 10.20
C ARG A 471 7.52 12.56 10.53
N VAL A 472 7.86 11.52 9.75
CA VAL A 472 9.07 10.72 9.97
C VAL A 472 10.31 11.59 9.77
N VAL A 473 10.39 12.37 8.70
CA VAL A 473 11.52 13.27 8.45
C VAL A 473 11.67 14.32 9.55
N ALA A 474 10.57 14.86 10.07
CA ALA A 474 10.63 15.78 11.21
C ALA A 474 11.17 15.13 12.49
N GLU A 475 10.97 13.82 12.66
CA GLU A 475 11.36 13.08 13.85
C GLU A 475 12.81 12.55 13.79
N ILE A 476 13.23 11.96 12.66
CA ILE A 476 14.55 11.31 12.53
C ILE A 476 15.52 12.05 11.58
N GLY A 477 15.04 13.03 10.83
CA GLY A 477 15.80 13.75 9.80
C GLY A 477 15.85 13.04 8.45
N ALA A 478 15.88 13.81 7.36
CA ALA A 478 15.91 13.27 6.00
C ALA A 478 17.16 12.42 5.72
N ASP A 479 18.29 12.69 6.38
CA ASP A 479 19.55 11.95 6.20
C ASP A 479 19.52 10.52 6.82
N ARG A 480 18.42 10.14 7.46
CA ARG A 480 18.25 8.86 8.17
C ARG A 480 17.16 7.96 7.58
N LEU A 481 16.35 8.48 6.67
CA LEU A 481 15.31 7.72 5.99
C LEU A 481 15.83 7.24 4.62
N LEU A 482 15.59 5.97 4.30
CA LEU A 482 16.01 5.33 3.07
C LEU A 482 14.78 4.87 2.30
N PHE A 483 14.71 5.16 1.00
CA PHE A 483 13.70 4.57 0.14
C PHE A 483 13.86 3.04 0.12
N GLY A 484 12.79 2.35 0.49
CA GLY A 484 12.65 0.90 0.34
C GLY A 484 11.31 0.59 -0.30
N SER A 485 11.31 -0.19 -1.38
CA SER A 485 10.09 -0.48 -2.13
C SER A 485 9.40 -1.78 -1.72
N ASP A 486 10.10 -2.66 -1.01
CA ASP A 486 9.68 -4.04 -0.79
C ASP A 486 9.47 -4.82 -2.12
N LEU A 487 10.38 -4.56 -3.08
CA LEU A 487 10.33 -5.06 -4.47
C LEU A 487 9.80 -6.48 -4.57
N LEU A 488 8.85 -6.71 -5.48
CA LEU A 488 8.07 -7.94 -5.71
C LEU A 488 7.00 -8.29 -4.65
N ASP A 489 7.12 -7.91 -3.36
CA ASP A 489 5.96 -7.96 -2.43
C ASP A 489 5.02 -6.78 -2.73
N LEU A 490 5.59 -5.60 -2.99
CA LEU A 490 4.87 -4.36 -3.30
C LEU A 490 5.33 -3.73 -4.62
N PRO A 491 4.48 -2.93 -5.30
CA PRO A 491 4.89 -2.12 -6.45
C PRO A 491 5.91 -1.05 -6.06
N ILE A 492 6.91 -0.81 -6.91
CA ILE A 492 7.91 0.26 -6.69
C ILE A 492 7.22 1.63 -6.56
N ALA A 493 6.26 1.90 -7.45
CA ALA A 493 5.46 3.12 -7.44
C ALA A 493 4.71 3.34 -6.12
N TRP A 494 4.23 2.26 -5.49
CA TRP A 494 3.49 2.34 -4.22
C TRP A 494 4.37 2.90 -3.11
N GLY A 495 5.63 2.45 -3.01
CA GLY A 495 6.61 2.98 -2.06
C GLY A 495 7.12 4.38 -2.42
N LEU A 496 7.22 4.70 -3.71
CA LEU A 496 7.63 6.03 -4.18
C LEU A 496 6.59 7.11 -3.85
N GLY A 497 5.31 6.81 -4.05
CA GLY A 497 4.20 7.75 -3.96
C GLY A 497 4.26 8.69 -2.75
N PRO A 498 4.28 8.18 -1.51
CA PRO A 498 4.34 9.01 -0.31
C PRO A 498 5.53 9.97 -0.27
N ILE A 499 6.68 9.60 -0.85
CA ILE A 499 7.88 10.44 -0.89
C ILE A 499 7.79 11.47 -2.00
N LEU A 500 7.29 11.09 -3.19
CA LEU A 500 7.09 12.00 -4.32
C LEU A 500 6.18 13.17 -3.95
N PHE A 501 5.08 12.85 -3.26
CA PHE A 501 4.07 13.81 -2.85
C PHE A 501 4.34 14.49 -1.50
N ALA A 502 5.43 14.15 -0.80
CA ALA A 502 5.72 14.77 0.50
C ALA A 502 5.94 16.29 0.34
N ARG A 503 5.35 17.08 1.24
CA ARG A 503 5.50 18.54 1.33
C ARG A 503 6.84 18.92 2.00
N LEU A 504 7.92 18.36 1.46
CA LEU A 504 9.31 18.56 1.87
C LEU A 504 10.11 19.24 0.75
N PRO A 505 11.23 19.91 1.05
CA PRO A 505 12.17 20.35 0.03
C PRO A 505 12.54 19.21 -0.93
N VAL A 506 12.66 19.50 -2.23
CA VAL A 506 13.03 18.51 -3.25
C VAL A 506 14.37 17.85 -2.91
N GLU A 507 15.32 18.61 -2.35
CA GLU A 507 16.62 18.10 -1.92
C GLU A 507 16.51 16.99 -0.86
N ASP A 508 15.62 17.14 0.13
CA ASP A 508 15.41 16.15 1.17
C ASP A 508 14.73 14.90 0.63
N ARG A 509 13.73 15.06 -0.24
CA ARG A 509 13.12 13.93 -0.95
C ARG A 509 14.15 13.16 -1.77
N MET A 510 15.06 13.85 -2.48
CA MET A 510 16.11 13.20 -3.28
C MET A 510 17.17 12.49 -2.43
N LYS A 511 17.47 12.99 -1.22
CA LYS A 511 18.31 12.24 -0.26
C LYS A 511 17.66 10.91 0.11
N VAL A 512 16.37 10.94 0.47
CA VAL A 512 15.61 9.73 0.84
C VAL A 512 15.52 8.76 -0.34
N LEU A 513 15.20 9.25 -1.53
CA LEU A 513 15.02 8.45 -2.76
C LEU A 513 16.30 7.76 -3.24
N GLY A 514 17.49 8.22 -2.87
CA GLY A 514 18.69 7.49 -3.23
C GLY A 514 20.02 8.07 -2.76
N GLY A 515 20.10 9.37 -2.46
CA GLY A 515 21.35 9.99 -2.03
C GLY A 515 21.93 9.38 -0.75
N ASN A 516 21.08 9.04 0.22
CA ASN A 516 21.50 8.42 1.48
C ASN A 516 22.07 7.02 1.26
N LEU A 517 21.33 6.16 0.55
CA LEU A 517 21.76 4.78 0.31
C LEU A 517 23.06 4.75 -0.52
N GLU A 518 23.20 5.61 -1.51
CA GLU A 518 24.44 5.72 -2.28
C GLU A 518 25.65 6.02 -1.38
N GLY A 519 25.52 6.98 -0.46
CA GLY A 519 26.56 7.31 0.52
C GLY A 519 26.91 6.12 1.43
N ILE A 520 25.90 5.38 1.88
CA ILE A 520 26.06 4.19 2.74
C ILE A 520 26.80 3.08 1.99
N LEU A 521 26.42 2.78 0.76
CA LEU A 521 27.05 1.73 -0.06
C LEU A 521 28.54 2.03 -0.29
N ARG A 522 28.94 3.30 -0.42
CA ARG A 522 30.35 3.70 -0.52
C ARG A 522 31.14 3.49 0.79
N ARG A 523 30.47 3.43 1.95
CA ARG A 523 31.10 3.36 3.28
C ARG A 523 31.13 1.95 3.87
N TYR A 524 30.06 1.16 3.72
CA TYR A 524 29.88 -0.13 4.41
C TYR A 524 29.86 -1.33 3.45
N SER A 525 29.22 -1.23 2.29
CA SER A 525 29.05 -2.37 1.36
C SER A 525 30.18 -2.52 0.34
N ARG A 526 31.43 -2.56 0.81
CA ARG A 526 32.62 -2.67 -0.06
C ARG A 526 32.92 -4.14 -0.36
N THR A 527 33.40 -4.42 -1.57
CA THR A 527 34.07 -5.70 -1.87
C THR A 527 35.37 -5.76 -1.07
N ALA A 528 35.67 -6.91 -0.48
CA ALA A 528 36.91 -7.15 0.26
C ALA A 528 38.16 -6.91 -0.60
#